data_AF-A0A7D5W3Y6-F1
#
_entry.id   AF-A0A7D5W3Y6-F1
#
_cell.length_a   1.000
_cell.length_b   1.000
_cell.length_c   1.000
_cell.angle_alpha   90.00
_cell.angle_beta   90.00
_cell.angle_gamma   90.00
#
_symmetry.space_group_name_H-M   'P 1'
#
loop_
_entity.id
_entity.type
_entity.pdbx_description
1 polymer ?
#
loop_
_entity_poly.entity_id
_entity_poly.type
_entity_poly.pdbx_seq_one_letter_code
_entity_poly.pdbx_strand_id
1 'polypeptide(L)'
;MLKEVCMARSAAIIERLKAEQAENPKVPHYDCKPDMSCWPLQPADVKTAGYWKREGRRVPHGAEPVAFVVSGQGSSFHGIKLLTRWMPAYHESQTVPVKSGGKAGRGAE
;
A
#
# COMPACT_ATOMS: atom_id res chain seq x y z
N MET A 1 32.55 5.88 10.58
CA MET A 1 31.20 6.38 10.21
C MET A 1 30.71 5.54 9.07
N LEU A 2 29.88 4.54 9.36
CA LEU A 2 29.29 3.68 8.34
C LEU A 2 28.34 4.56 7.52
N LYS A 3 28.69 4.80 6.24
CA LYS A 3 27.77 5.34 5.26
C LYS A 3 26.59 4.36 5.20
N GLU A 4 25.53 4.69 5.92
CA GLU A 4 24.23 4.06 5.77
C GLU A 4 23.84 4.26 4.31
N VAL A 5 24.04 3.21 3.52
CA VAL A 5 23.48 3.09 2.18
C VAL A 5 21.98 3.00 2.41
N CYS A 6 21.32 4.14 2.56
CA CYS A 6 19.89 4.25 2.29
C CYS A 6 19.72 3.59 0.93
N MET A 7 18.99 2.48 0.87
CA MET A 7 18.48 1.93 -0.40
C MET A 7 17.40 2.89 -0.92
N ALA A 8 17.80 4.14 -1.14
CA ALA A 8 16.98 5.19 -1.69
C ALA A 8 16.53 4.73 -3.07
N ARG A 9 15.24 4.87 -3.34
CA ARG A 9 14.72 4.61 -4.69
C ARG A 9 15.51 5.46 -5.68
N SER A 10 15.75 4.94 -6.89
CA SER A 10 16.46 5.68 -7.93
C SER A 10 15.83 7.07 -8.13
N ALA A 11 16.65 8.09 -8.37
CA ALA A 11 16.19 9.47 -8.52
C ALA A 11 15.04 9.61 -9.53
N ALA A 12 15.11 8.89 -10.66
CA ALA A 12 14.06 8.85 -11.67
C ALA A 12 12.70 8.32 -11.14
N ILE A 13 12.72 7.37 -10.20
CA ILE A 13 11.49 6.87 -9.56
C ILE A 13 10.94 7.94 -8.62
N ILE A 14 11.80 8.62 -7.88
CA ILE A 14 11.38 9.70 -6.97
C ILE A 14 10.76 10.85 -7.76
N GLU A 15 11.38 11.29 -8.85
CA GLU A 15 10.84 12.36 -9.69
C GLU A 15 9.49 11.98 -10.31
N ARG A 16 9.37 10.75 -10.82
CA ARG A 16 8.09 10.27 -11.36
C ARG A 16 7.00 10.24 -10.28
N LEU A 17 7.30 9.71 -9.10
CA LEU A 17 6.35 9.67 -7.98
C LEU A 17 5.96 11.08 -7.50
N LYS A 18 6.89 12.05 -7.51
CA LYS A 18 6.58 13.46 -7.21
C LYS A 18 5.65 14.08 -8.25
N ALA A 19 5.85 13.77 -9.53
CA ALA A 19 4.97 14.22 -10.60
C ALA A 19 3.55 13.62 -10.43
N GLU A 20 3.44 12.32 -10.17
CA GLU A 20 2.15 11.65 -9.90
C GLU A 20 1.46 12.24 -8.65
N GLN A 21 2.21 12.58 -7.60
CA GLN A 21 1.68 13.25 -6.40
C GLN A 21 1.14 14.64 -6.73
N ALA A 22 1.80 15.39 -7.62
CA ALA A 22 1.38 16.73 -8.00
C ALA A 22 0.02 16.74 -8.74
N GLU A 23 -0.38 15.61 -9.35
CA GLU A 23 -1.72 15.45 -9.94
C GLU A 23 -2.82 15.31 -8.88
N ASN A 24 -2.47 14.86 -7.66
CA ASN A 24 -3.41 14.61 -6.57
C ASN A 24 -2.98 15.30 -5.25
N PRO A 25 -2.81 16.63 -5.22
CA PRO A 25 -2.21 17.33 -4.09
C PRO A 25 -3.08 17.34 -2.82
N LYS A 26 -4.38 17.05 -2.95
CA LYS A 26 -5.35 17.09 -1.85
C LYS A 26 -5.32 15.84 -0.98
N VAL A 27 -4.78 14.74 -1.49
CA VAL A 27 -4.76 13.45 -0.80
C VAL A 27 -3.34 13.23 -0.25
N PRO A 28 -3.18 12.86 1.03
CA PRO A 28 -1.87 12.62 1.61
C PRO A 28 -1.16 11.42 0.97
N HIS A 29 0.17 11.50 0.91
CA HIS A 29 1.03 10.50 0.28
C HIS A 29 2.05 9.99 1.30
N TYR A 30 2.12 8.66 1.46
CA TYR A 30 2.94 8.01 2.47
C TYR A 30 3.83 6.92 1.90
N ASP A 31 4.90 6.61 2.62
CA ASP A 31 5.71 5.42 2.37
C ASP A 31 5.40 4.29 3.35
N CYS A 32 5.63 3.05 2.93
CA CYS A 32 5.54 1.89 3.81
C CYS A 32 6.83 1.62 4.57
N LYS A 33 7.95 2.24 4.19
CA LYS A 33 9.27 2.00 4.78
C LYS A 33 9.89 3.29 5.33
N PRO A 34 10.29 3.32 6.61
CA PRO A 34 10.84 4.52 7.24
C PRO A 34 12.18 4.95 6.64
N ASP A 35 12.99 3.99 6.15
CA ASP A 35 14.39 4.26 5.76
C ASP A 35 14.60 4.37 4.24
N MET A 36 13.53 4.36 3.44
CA MET A 36 13.64 4.28 1.98
C MET A 36 13.20 5.55 1.23
N SER A 37 12.73 6.61 1.89
CA SER A 37 11.96 7.65 1.20
C SER A 37 11.94 9.05 1.80
N CYS A 38 11.63 10.02 0.95
CA CYS A 38 11.40 11.43 1.29
C CYS A 38 9.94 11.75 1.66
N TRP A 39 9.07 10.74 1.76
CA TRP A 39 7.67 10.86 2.14
C TRP A 39 7.46 10.42 3.59
N PRO A 40 6.44 10.96 4.28
CA PRO A 40 6.11 10.53 5.64
C PRO A 40 5.75 9.05 5.69
N LEU A 41 6.02 8.40 6.83
CA LEU A 41 5.66 7.00 7.06
C LEU A 41 4.14 6.85 7.14
N GLN A 42 3.61 5.77 6.56
CA GLN A 42 2.18 5.48 6.60
C GLN A 42 1.68 5.25 8.04
N PRO A 43 0.49 5.76 8.39
CA PRO A 43 -0.20 5.38 9.62
C PRO A 43 -0.54 3.87 9.63
N ALA A 44 -0.60 3.27 10.82
CA ALA A 44 -0.88 1.85 10.99
C ALA A 44 -2.33 1.48 10.64
N ASP A 45 -3.23 2.44 10.75
CA ASP A 45 -4.68 2.41 10.48
C ASP A 45 -5.05 2.78 9.05
N VAL A 46 -4.06 3.07 8.19
CA VAL A 46 -4.23 3.38 6.77
C VAL A 46 -3.48 2.36 5.93
N LYS A 47 -4.22 1.52 5.21
CA LYS A 47 -3.65 0.41 4.41
C LYS A 47 -4.29 0.32 3.04
N THR A 48 -3.57 -0.29 2.09
CA THR A 48 -4.15 -0.59 0.78
C THR A 48 -5.19 -1.71 0.90
N ALA A 49 -6.14 -1.76 -0.03
CA ALA A 49 -7.23 -2.75 -0.01
C ALA A 49 -6.74 -4.21 0.10
N GLY A 50 -5.57 -4.51 -0.47
CA GLY A 50 -4.95 -5.84 -0.39
C GLY A 50 -4.52 -6.24 1.03
N TYR A 51 -4.03 -5.28 1.82
CA TYR A 51 -3.68 -5.53 3.23
C TYR A 51 -4.94 -5.67 4.09
N TRP A 52 -5.95 -4.82 3.88
CA TRP A 52 -7.23 -5.00 4.56
C TRP A 52 -7.84 -6.37 4.33
N LYS A 53 -7.76 -6.89 3.09
CA LYS A 53 -8.22 -8.24 2.77
C LYS A 53 -7.50 -9.32 3.58
N ARG A 54 -6.19 -9.16 3.86
CA ARG A 54 -5.42 -10.09 4.70
C ARG A 54 -5.84 -10.05 6.16
N GLU A 55 -6.34 -8.89 6.61
CA GLU A 55 -6.89 -8.69 7.96
C GLU A 55 -8.39 -9.01 8.05
N GLY A 56 -8.95 -9.68 7.04
CA GLY A 56 -10.36 -10.06 7.04
C GLY A 56 -11.31 -8.88 6.87
N ARG A 57 -10.84 -7.76 6.32
CA ARG A 57 -11.64 -6.56 6.03
C ARG A 57 -11.68 -6.29 4.53
N ARG A 58 -12.74 -5.64 4.04
CA ARG A 58 -12.89 -5.27 2.64
C ARG A 58 -13.24 -3.79 2.53
N VAL A 59 -12.65 -3.13 1.54
CA VAL A 59 -13.03 -1.78 1.13
C VAL A 59 -14.29 -1.87 0.25
N PRO A 60 -15.39 -1.16 0.56
CA PRO A 60 -16.57 -1.05 -0.28
C PRO A 60 -16.23 -0.56 -1.69
N HIS A 61 -17.01 -0.99 -2.67
CA HIS A 61 -16.84 -0.52 -4.04
C HIS A 61 -17.19 0.97 -4.13
N GLY A 62 -16.34 1.76 -4.80
CA GLY A 62 -16.53 3.21 -4.94
C GLY A 62 -16.07 4.04 -3.74
N ALA A 63 -15.45 3.44 -2.71
CA ALA A 63 -14.84 4.21 -1.63
C ALA A 63 -13.68 5.06 -2.18
N GLU A 64 -13.67 6.34 -1.83
CA GLU A 64 -12.57 7.25 -2.17
C GLU A 64 -11.36 6.98 -1.27
N PRO A 65 -10.13 6.97 -1.81
CA PRO A 65 -8.94 6.79 -1.01
C PRO A 65 -8.71 8.00 -0.11
N VAL A 66 -8.35 7.75 1.15
CA VAL A 66 -7.94 8.80 2.09
C VAL A 66 -6.46 9.11 1.99
N ALA A 67 -5.68 8.23 1.35
CA ALA A 67 -4.26 8.40 1.15
C ALA A 67 -3.77 7.60 -0.07
N PHE A 68 -2.58 7.94 -0.54
CA PHE A 68 -1.79 7.09 -1.43
C PHE A 68 -0.55 6.59 -0.71
N VAL A 69 -0.27 5.29 -0.83
CA VAL A 69 0.89 4.65 -0.21
C VAL A 69 1.77 4.08 -1.30
N VAL A 70 3.08 4.29 -1.22
CA VAL A 70 4.01 3.66 -2.17
C VAL A 70 4.01 2.15 -1.97
N SER A 71 3.73 1.42 -3.03
CA SER A 71 3.84 -0.04 -3.08
C SER A 71 4.85 -0.47 -4.14
N GLY A 72 5.57 -1.55 -3.85
CA GLY A 72 6.59 -2.11 -4.73
C GLY A 72 8.02 -1.73 -4.35
N GLN A 73 8.93 -2.72 -4.40
CA GLN A 73 10.37 -2.52 -4.23
C GLN A 73 11.09 -2.20 -5.56
N GLY A 74 10.39 -2.15 -6.69
CA GLY A 74 11.01 -2.16 -8.01
C GLY A 74 11.57 -3.53 -8.41
N SER A 75 11.36 -4.57 -7.60
CA SER A 75 11.80 -5.94 -7.87
C SER A 75 10.81 -6.70 -8.78
N SER A 76 11.33 -7.66 -9.51
CA SER A 76 10.52 -8.57 -10.33
C SER A 76 10.05 -9.76 -9.48
N PHE A 77 8.74 -10.03 -9.46
CA PHE A 77 8.18 -11.25 -8.89
C PHE A 77 7.65 -12.12 -10.03
N HIS A 78 8.19 -13.34 -10.19
CA HIS A 78 7.88 -14.23 -11.32
C HIS A 78 8.00 -13.58 -12.71
N GLY A 79 9.07 -12.78 -12.94
CA GLY A 79 9.28 -12.09 -14.21
C GLY A 79 8.42 -10.84 -14.44
N ILE A 80 7.45 -10.56 -13.55
CA ILE A 80 6.63 -9.35 -13.58
C ILE A 80 7.34 -8.26 -12.77
N LYS A 81 7.76 -7.18 -13.44
CA LYS A 81 8.37 -6.01 -12.79
C LYS A 81 7.30 -5.33 -11.93
N LEU A 82 7.40 -5.47 -10.60
CA LEU A 82 6.53 -4.75 -9.68
C LEU A 82 7.01 -3.30 -9.61
N LEU A 83 6.47 -2.49 -10.52
CA LEU A 83 6.76 -1.06 -10.57
C LEU A 83 6.38 -0.43 -9.23
N THR A 84 7.34 0.24 -8.60
CA THR A 84 7.08 1.17 -7.50
C THR A 84 6.04 2.16 -7.97
N ARG A 85 4.86 2.21 -7.35
CA ARG A 85 3.77 3.13 -7.72
C ARG A 85 2.94 3.54 -6.51
N TRP A 86 2.24 4.66 -6.64
CA TRP A 86 1.23 5.07 -5.66
C TRP A 86 0.05 4.13 -5.68
N MET A 87 -0.33 3.60 -4.52
CA MET A 87 -1.50 2.77 -4.37
C MET A 87 -2.53 3.41 -3.47
N PRO A 88 -3.83 3.35 -3.82
CA PRO A 88 -4.88 3.88 -2.98
C PRO A 88 -4.91 3.13 -1.66
N ALA A 89 -4.98 3.91 -0.59
CA ALA A 89 -5.07 3.43 0.77
C ALA A 89 -6.30 4.00 1.46
N TYR A 90 -6.82 3.20 2.39
CA TYR A 90 -8.10 3.37 3.02
C TYR A 90 -7.90 3.29 4.53
N HIS A 91 -8.60 4.14 5.26
CA HIS A 91 -8.63 4.08 6.72
C HIS A 91 -9.50 2.89 7.15
N GLU A 92 -9.22 2.32 8.32
CA GLU A 92 -9.99 1.18 8.86
C GLU A 92 -11.51 1.46 8.87
N SER A 93 -11.91 2.68 9.22
CA SER A 93 -13.33 3.10 9.26
C SER A 93 -14.03 3.03 7.91
N GLN A 94 -13.30 3.05 6.80
CA GLN A 94 -13.86 2.89 5.46
C GLN A 94 -14.07 1.42 5.07
N THR A 95 -13.67 0.48 5.93
CA THR A 95 -13.68 -0.95 5.60
C THR A 95 -14.73 -1.71 6.41
N VAL A 96 -15.27 -2.76 5.81
CA VAL A 96 -16.24 -3.66 6.43
C VAL A 96 -15.60 -5.01 6.72
N PRO A 97 -15.93 -5.68 7.84
CA PRO A 97 -15.46 -7.03 8.09
C PRO A 97 -16.02 -7.97 7.02
N VAL A 98 -15.14 -8.79 6.45
CA VAL A 98 -15.54 -9.90 5.58
C VAL A 98 -16.04 -11.00 6.50
N LYS A 99 -17.35 -11.26 6.50
CA LYS A 99 -17.88 -12.46 7.15
C LYS A 99 -17.13 -13.65 6.58
N SER A 100 -16.33 -14.32 7.42
CA SER A 100 -15.86 -15.67 7.14
C SER A 100 -17.12 -16.53 7.02
N GLY A 101 -17.57 -16.78 5.79
CA GLY A 101 -18.59 -17.77 5.55
C GLY A 101 -18.06 -19.08 6.11
N GLY A 102 -18.67 -19.55 7.20
CA GLY A 102 -18.39 -20.86 7.75
C GLY A 102 -18.65 -21.89 6.66
N LYS A 103 -17.58 -22.47 6.12
CA LYS A 103 -17.68 -23.79 5.54
C LYS A 103 -17.64 -24.75 6.73
N ALA A 104 -18.84 -25.08 7.21
CA ALA A 104 -19.08 -26.20 8.09
C ALA A 104 -18.32 -27.42 7.58
N GLY A 105 -17.70 -28.17 8.49
CA GLY A 105 -17.11 -29.45 8.17
C GLY A 105 -18.12 -30.33 7.45
N ARG A 106 -17.67 -30.98 6.37
CA ARG A 106 -18.25 -32.26 5.99
C ARG A 106 -17.35 -33.32 6.62
N GLY A 107 -17.87 -34.00 7.64
CA GLY A 107 -17.42 -35.36 7.96
C GLY A 107 -17.47 -36.20 6.68
N ALA A 108 -16.56 -37.14 6.45
CA ALA A 108 -16.37 -38.31 7.28
C ALA A 108 -17.71 -38.98 7.59
N GLU A 109 -18.30 -39.57 6.54
CA GLU A 109 -18.89 -40.92 6.59
C GLU A 109 -18.82 -41.54 5.19
#